data_AF-A0A3M1K709-F1
#
_entry.id   AF-A0A3M1K709-F1
#
_cell.length_a   1.000
_cell.length_b   1.000
_cell.length_c   1.000
_cell.angle_alpha   90.00
_cell.angle_beta   90.00
_cell.angle_gamma   90.00
#
_symmetry.space_group_name_H-M   'P 1'
#
loop_
_entity.id
_entity.type
_entity.pdbx_description
1 polymer ?
#
loop_
_entity_poly.entity_id
_entity_poly.type
_entity_poly.pdbx_seq_one_letter_code
_entity_poly.pdbx_strand_id
1 'polypeptide(L)'
;MTRPIVSSFILASTLAFVPIAQAKVSEEVANRLGRDLTPVGAQVTGNADGSIPAWTGGITQPPEGYEPGSWHVDPFAGETPLFTITAKTAKQYESRLSEGQKALFRTYPDSYKMVVYPSHRSAAYPQYVYDALKRNAVKAEVLPRGTGVKNAIITSPFPIPQEGIEVLWNHTLRYRGEQVKFRSAFASPNRNGSFTPVLTEYEYYFNYSQPDATPEDINNIIFMLRTRVLAPSKLAGTLTLVHETLDQVRSPRKAWRYQAGERRLRRSPQLAYETDLPNSESQRTVDQLDMYNGAPDQYEWTLLGKREVYIP
;
A
#
# COMPACT_ATOMS: atom_id res chain seq x y z
N MET A 1 -62.11 51.16 -7.16
CA MET A 1 -62.09 50.21 -6.04
C MET A 1 -61.64 48.86 -6.57
N THR A 2 -60.32 48.63 -6.57
CA THR A 2 -59.67 47.44 -7.11
C THR A 2 -59.06 46.66 -5.96
N ARG A 3 -59.52 45.42 -5.75
CA ARG A 3 -59.09 44.51 -4.69
C ARG A 3 -57.69 43.95 -5.00
N PRO A 4 -56.77 43.83 -4.03
CA PRO A 4 -55.50 43.17 -4.24
C PRO A 4 -55.64 41.65 -4.05
N ILE A 5 -55.03 40.90 -4.96
CA ILE A 5 -54.86 39.44 -4.88
C ILE A 5 -53.62 39.17 -4.05
N VAL A 6 -53.78 38.48 -2.92
CA VAL A 6 -52.69 38.01 -2.06
C VAL A 6 -52.27 36.63 -2.56
N SER A 7 -51.09 36.55 -3.17
CA SER A 7 -50.46 35.27 -3.56
C SER A 7 -49.50 34.81 -2.47
N SER A 8 -49.89 33.75 -1.76
CA SER A 8 -49.07 33.08 -0.75
C SER A 8 -47.95 32.27 -1.41
N PHE A 9 -46.70 32.65 -1.15
CA PHE A 9 -45.52 31.83 -1.45
C PHE A 9 -45.35 30.75 -0.37
N ILE A 10 -45.52 29.48 -0.75
CA ILE A 10 -45.12 28.33 0.07
C ILE A 10 -43.67 28.02 -0.28
N LEU A 11 -42.76 28.30 0.66
CA LEU A 11 -41.35 27.96 0.58
C LEU A 11 -41.16 26.49 0.95
N ALA A 12 -41.03 25.62 -0.05
CA ALA A 12 -40.73 24.20 0.16
C ALA A 12 -39.25 24.03 0.54
N SER A 13 -38.97 23.79 1.82
CA SER A 13 -37.63 23.47 2.32
C SER A 13 -37.27 22.02 1.96
N THR A 14 -36.56 21.82 0.86
CA THR A 14 -35.88 20.55 0.56
C THR A 14 -34.77 20.31 1.59
N LEU A 15 -35.05 19.45 2.57
CA LEU A 15 -34.02 18.83 3.42
C LEU A 15 -33.15 17.94 2.55
N ALA A 16 -31.97 18.44 2.17
CA ALA A 16 -30.91 17.62 1.62
C ALA A 16 -30.42 16.67 2.73
N PHE A 17 -30.76 15.38 2.62
CA PHE A 17 -30.11 14.33 3.38
C PHE A 17 -28.65 14.26 2.91
N VAL A 18 -27.75 14.89 3.64
CA VAL A 18 -26.31 14.62 3.54
C VAL A 18 -26.11 13.22 4.14
N PRO A 19 -25.59 12.22 3.41
CA PRO A 19 -25.22 10.97 4.03
C PRO A 19 -24.13 11.26 5.05
N ILE A 20 -24.44 11.09 6.33
CA ILE A 20 -23.44 11.10 7.39
C ILE A 20 -22.55 9.87 7.12
N ALA A 21 -21.30 10.12 6.75
CA ALA A 21 -20.30 9.08 6.54
C ALA A 21 -20.24 8.15 7.77
N GLN A 22 -20.80 6.94 7.65
CA GLN A 22 -20.69 5.91 8.68
C GLN A 22 -19.35 5.19 8.53
N ALA A 23 -18.24 5.87 8.83
CA ALA A 23 -16.92 5.23 8.79
C ALA A 23 -16.64 4.50 10.12
N LYS A 24 -17.25 3.32 10.28
CA LYS A 24 -16.90 2.21 11.18
C LYS A 24 -17.94 1.12 10.95
N VAL A 25 -17.52 -0.15 10.94
CA VAL A 25 -18.51 -1.23 10.82
C VAL A 25 -19.14 -1.54 12.18
N SER A 26 -20.34 -2.11 12.18
CA SER A 26 -20.95 -2.59 13.42
C SER A 26 -20.14 -3.74 14.02
N GLU A 27 -20.29 -3.97 15.32
CA GLU A 27 -19.70 -5.13 16.01
C GLU A 27 -20.07 -6.46 15.33
N GLU A 28 -21.30 -6.56 14.83
CA GLU A 28 -21.77 -7.73 14.08
C GLU A 28 -20.95 -7.96 12.81
N VAL A 29 -20.70 -6.90 12.02
CA VAL A 29 -19.90 -6.98 10.81
C VAL A 29 -18.43 -7.26 11.15
N ALA A 30 -17.88 -6.64 12.18
CA ALA A 30 -16.51 -6.89 12.63
C ALA A 30 -16.30 -8.32 13.12
N ASN A 31 -17.32 -8.96 13.71
CA ASN A 31 -17.26 -10.36 14.14
C ASN A 31 -17.14 -11.37 12.99
N ARG A 32 -17.24 -10.94 11.72
CA ARG A 32 -16.88 -11.75 10.56
C ARG A 32 -15.37 -11.99 10.43
N LEU A 33 -14.54 -11.09 10.99
CA LEU A 33 -13.08 -11.25 11.04
C LEU A 33 -12.70 -12.43 11.94
N GLY A 34 -11.95 -13.38 11.40
CA GLY A 34 -11.63 -14.64 12.06
C GLY A 34 -12.72 -15.71 11.94
N ARG A 35 -13.80 -15.45 11.20
CA ARG A 35 -14.86 -16.43 10.88
C ARG A 35 -14.87 -16.71 9.37
N ASP A 36 -15.76 -16.04 8.63
CA ASP A 36 -15.85 -16.15 7.18
C ASP A 36 -14.88 -15.19 6.45
N LEU A 37 -14.36 -14.19 7.17
CA LEU A 37 -13.24 -13.37 6.75
C LEU A 37 -11.96 -13.73 7.52
N THR A 38 -10.81 -13.66 6.87
CA THR A 38 -9.51 -13.73 7.54
C THR A 38 -9.40 -12.55 8.52
N PRO A 39 -8.46 -12.57 9.47
CA PRO A 39 -8.26 -11.44 10.38
C PRO A 39 -8.01 -10.10 9.67
N VAL A 40 -7.48 -10.14 8.43
CA VAL A 40 -7.21 -8.96 7.58
C VAL A 40 -8.38 -8.60 6.64
N GLY A 41 -9.52 -9.28 6.73
CA GLY A 41 -10.73 -8.97 5.95
C GLY A 41 -10.84 -9.60 4.56
N ALA A 42 -9.91 -10.49 4.18
CA ALA A 42 -10.05 -11.29 2.97
C ALA A 42 -11.05 -12.43 3.17
N GLN A 43 -11.63 -13.01 2.13
CA GLN A 43 -12.47 -14.21 2.29
C GLN A 43 -11.61 -15.38 2.78
N VAL A 44 -12.09 -16.17 3.75
CA VAL A 44 -11.34 -17.37 4.21
C VAL A 44 -11.37 -18.45 3.15
N THR A 45 -12.52 -18.66 2.52
CA THR A 45 -12.70 -19.71 1.51
C THR A 45 -11.83 -19.47 0.29
N GLY A 46 -11.49 -20.56 -0.40
CA GLY A 46 -10.92 -20.50 -1.74
C GLY A 46 -11.93 -19.99 -2.75
N ASN A 47 -11.47 -19.76 -3.98
CA ASN A 47 -12.36 -19.36 -5.06
C ASN A 47 -13.07 -20.56 -5.70
N ALA A 48 -14.06 -20.29 -6.55
CA ALA A 48 -14.96 -21.33 -7.08
C ALA A 48 -14.28 -22.32 -8.04
N ASP A 49 -13.26 -21.89 -8.78
CA ASP A 49 -12.53 -22.76 -9.72
C ASP A 49 -11.35 -23.51 -9.08
N GLY A 50 -11.11 -23.30 -7.78
CA GLY A 50 -10.06 -23.97 -7.01
C GLY A 50 -8.64 -23.47 -7.28
N SER A 51 -8.44 -22.45 -8.12
CA SER A 51 -7.10 -21.91 -8.40
C SER A 51 -6.52 -21.09 -7.26
N ILE A 52 -7.37 -20.56 -6.35
CA ILE A 52 -6.97 -19.87 -5.12
C ILE A 52 -7.45 -20.71 -3.93
N PRO A 53 -6.53 -21.24 -3.09
CA PRO A 53 -6.92 -22.09 -1.97
C PRO A 53 -7.58 -21.29 -0.83
N ALA A 54 -8.22 -22.01 0.09
CA ALA A 54 -8.65 -21.43 1.36
C ALA A 54 -7.44 -20.97 2.18
N TRP A 55 -7.59 -19.91 2.98
CA TRP A 55 -6.57 -19.49 3.93
C TRP A 55 -6.65 -20.34 5.21
N THR A 56 -5.54 -20.95 5.57
CA THR A 56 -5.44 -21.89 6.70
C THR A 56 -4.57 -21.37 7.85
N GLY A 57 -4.31 -20.06 7.90
CA GLY A 57 -3.47 -19.43 8.93
C GLY A 57 -2.12 -18.91 8.43
N GLY A 58 -1.73 -19.25 7.19
CA GLY A 58 -0.43 -18.89 6.63
C GLY A 58 0.73 -19.67 7.25
N ILE A 59 1.96 -19.24 6.96
CA ILE A 59 3.19 -19.83 7.50
C ILE A 59 3.47 -19.20 8.87
N THR A 60 3.33 -19.99 9.93
CA THR A 60 3.50 -19.54 11.33
C THR A 60 4.77 -20.07 11.98
N GLN A 61 5.48 -20.97 11.31
CA GLN A 61 6.80 -21.48 11.69
C GLN A 61 7.74 -21.34 10.50
N PRO A 62 9.03 -21.03 10.72
CA PRO A 62 9.99 -20.97 9.62
C PRO A 62 10.02 -22.29 8.83
N PRO A 63 10.16 -22.24 7.49
CA PRO A 63 10.37 -23.45 6.69
C PRO A 63 11.59 -24.22 7.17
N GLU A 64 11.58 -25.54 6.94
CA GLU A 64 12.72 -26.40 7.26
C GLU A 64 14.01 -25.88 6.61
N GLY A 65 15.10 -25.88 7.37
CA GLY A 65 16.41 -25.40 6.91
C GLY A 65 16.59 -23.87 6.94
N TYR A 66 15.59 -23.10 7.37
CA TYR A 66 15.79 -21.67 7.62
C TYR A 66 16.63 -21.43 8.89
N GLU A 67 17.64 -20.57 8.79
CA GLU A 67 18.44 -20.11 9.92
C GLU A 67 18.35 -18.58 10.03
N PRO A 68 18.21 -18.00 11.24
CA PRO A 68 18.22 -16.56 11.40
C PRO A 68 19.46 -15.90 10.78
N GLY A 69 19.24 -14.97 9.86
CA GLY A 69 20.31 -14.26 9.13
C GLY A 69 20.71 -14.90 7.80
N SER A 70 20.20 -16.08 7.46
CA SER A 70 20.36 -16.68 6.13
C SER A 70 19.41 -16.04 5.11
N TRP A 71 19.57 -16.44 3.85
CA TRP A 71 18.53 -16.21 2.85
C TRP A 71 17.25 -16.96 3.24
N HIS A 72 16.09 -16.38 2.92
CA HIS A 72 14.80 -17.02 3.14
C HIS A 72 14.71 -18.29 2.28
N VAL A 73 14.31 -19.40 2.89
CA VAL A 73 14.04 -20.66 2.19
C VAL A 73 12.71 -20.51 1.44
N ASP A 74 12.68 -20.96 0.19
CA ASP A 74 11.45 -21.06 -0.59
C ASP A 74 10.64 -22.28 -0.11
N PRO A 75 9.48 -22.09 0.56
CA PRO A 75 8.66 -23.20 1.03
C PRO A 75 8.03 -24.04 -0.10
N PHE A 76 8.09 -23.55 -1.35
CA PHE A 76 7.46 -24.18 -2.52
C PHE A 76 8.47 -24.51 -3.63
N ALA A 77 9.77 -24.62 -3.30
CA ALA A 77 10.85 -24.79 -4.27
C ALA A 77 10.70 -25.98 -5.25
N GLY A 78 9.92 -27.00 -4.87
CA GLY A 78 9.66 -28.19 -5.69
C GLY A 78 8.48 -28.07 -6.66
N GLU A 79 7.77 -26.94 -6.67
CA GLU A 79 6.58 -26.79 -7.51
C GLU A 79 6.92 -26.59 -8.98
N THR A 80 6.13 -27.23 -9.84
CA THR A 80 6.20 -27.06 -11.28
C THR A 80 5.15 -26.07 -11.77
N PRO A 81 5.40 -25.33 -12.86
CA PRO A 81 4.39 -24.47 -13.47
C PRO A 81 3.11 -25.23 -13.83
N LEU A 82 1.95 -24.63 -13.57
CA LEU A 82 0.65 -25.10 -14.05
C LEU A 82 0.49 -24.85 -15.55
N PHE A 83 0.87 -23.65 -16.00
CA PHE A 83 0.86 -23.24 -17.41
C PHE A 83 1.71 -21.99 -17.62
N THR A 84 1.86 -21.56 -18.87
CA THR A 84 2.54 -20.32 -19.23
C THR A 84 1.67 -19.47 -20.13
N ILE A 85 1.48 -18.21 -19.75
CA ILE A 85 0.81 -17.20 -20.57
C ILE A 85 1.87 -16.55 -21.47
N THR A 86 1.60 -16.53 -22.77
CA THR A 86 2.43 -15.87 -23.78
C THR A 86 1.56 -14.87 -24.54
N ALA A 87 2.14 -14.04 -25.40
CA ALA A 87 1.33 -13.14 -26.24
C ALA A 87 0.29 -13.90 -27.10
N LYS A 88 0.58 -15.14 -27.50
CA LYS A 88 -0.35 -16.00 -28.26
C LYS A 88 -1.57 -16.45 -27.45
N THR A 89 -1.41 -16.63 -26.13
CA THR A 89 -2.46 -17.13 -25.23
C THR A 89 -3.05 -16.05 -24.32
N ALA A 90 -2.45 -14.86 -24.24
CA ALA A 90 -2.85 -13.78 -23.33
C ALA A 90 -4.33 -13.39 -23.47
N LYS A 91 -4.87 -13.43 -24.68
CA LYS A 91 -6.30 -13.14 -24.94
C LYS A 91 -7.24 -14.08 -24.16
N GLN A 92 -6.85 -15.33 -23.93
CA GLN A 92 -7.64 -16.30 -23.17
C GLN A 92 -7.74 -15.94 -21.68
N TYR A 93 -6.82 -15.11 -21.18
CA TYR A 93 -6.68 -14.75 -19.77
C TYR A 93 -6.95 -13.27 -19.51
N GLU A 94 -7.47 -12.54 -20.50
CA GLU A 94 -7.52 -11.07 -20.49
C GLU A 94 -8.25 -10.48 -19.27
N SER A 95 -9.30 -11.14 -18.77
CA SER A 95 -10.05 -10.72 -17.58
C SER A 95 -9.23 -10.79 -16.28
N ARG A 96 -8.16 -11.60 -16.26
CA ARG A 96 -7.23 -11.81 -15.14
C ARG A 96 -5.90 -11.08 -15.33
N LEU A 97 -5.76 -10.26 -16.36
CA LEU A 97 -4.56 -9.46 -16.64
C LEU A 97 -4.79 -7.98 -16.34
N SER A 98 -3.80 -7.33 -15.73
CA SER A 98 -3.75 -5.88 -15.60
C SER A 98 -3.45 -5.22 -16.95
N GLU A 99 -3.80 -3.95 -17.11
CA GLU A 99 -3.47 -3.22 -18.34
C GLU A 99 -1.96 -3.14 -18.60
N GLY A 100 -1.15 -3.07 -17.54
CA GLY A 100 0.30 -3.16 -17.63
C GLY A 100 0.78 -4.51 -18.18
N GLN A 101 0.22 -5.62 -17.71
CA GLN A 101 0.55 -6.96 -18.23
C GLN A 101 0.12 -7.12 -19.69
N LYS A 102 -1.08 -6.65 -20.05
CA LYS A 102 -1.53 -6.66 -21.45
C LYS A 102 -0.61 -5.82 -22.34
N ALA A 103 -0.15 -4.67 -21.85
CA ALA A 103 0.82 -3.85 -22.57
C ALA A 103 2.15 -4.59 -22.76
N LEU A 104 2.67 -5.26 -21.72
CA LEU A 104 3.91 -6.05 -21.83
C LEU A 104 3.81 -7.17 -22.88
N PHE A 105 2.70 -7.90 -22.94
CA PHE A 105 2.49 -8.92 -23.99
C PHE A 105 2.43 -8.33 -25.40
N ARG A 106 1.91 -7.10 -25.57
CA ARG A 106 1.89 -6.41 -26.86
C ARG A 106 3.25 -5.86 -27.25
N THR A 107 4.00 -5.31 -26.30
CA THR A 107 5.31 -4.69 -26.53
C THR A 107 6.40 -5.73 -26.73
N TYR A 108 6.32 -6.86 -26.03
CA TYR A 108 7.35 -7.91 -26.03
C TYR A 108 6.77 -9.29 -26.35
N PRO A 109 6.16 -9.46 -27.54
CA PRO A 109 5.38 -10.66 -27.85
C PRO A 109 6.20 -11.97 -27.88
N ASP A 110 7.50 -11.86 -28.20
CA ASP A 110 8.38 -13.01 -28.37
C ASP A 110 9.17 -13.37 -27.09
N SER A 111 9.31 -12.43 -26.15
CA SER A 111 10.19 -12.59 -24.97
C SER A 111 9.45 -12.54 -23.63
N TYR A 112 8.35 -11.80 -23.53
CA TYR A 112 7.58 -11.73 -22.30
C TYR A 112 6.64 -12.93 -22.17
N LYS A 113 6.75 -13.63 -21.03
CA LYS A 113 5.90 -14.75 -20.64
C LYS A 113 5.62 -14.67 -19.15
N MET A 114 4.44 -15.11 -18.74
CA MET A 114 4.10 -15.29 -17.32
C MET A 114 4.00 -16.78 -17.04
N VAL A 115 4.89 -17.29 -16.19
CA VAL A 115 4.91 -18.70 -15.78
C VAL A 115 4.05 -18.80 -14.52
N VAL A 116 2.92 -19.48 -14.61
CA VAL A 116 1.92 -19.52 -13.54
C VAL A 116 2.12 -20.78 -12.71
N TYR A 117 2.28 -20.62 -11.40
CA TYR A 117 2.45 -21.68 -10.41
C TYR A 117 1.18 -21.83 -9.56
N PRO A 118 1.05 -22.91 -8.76
CA PRO A 118 0.00 -23.01 -7.75
C PRO A 118 -0.07 -21.76 -6.86
N SER A 119 -1.30 -21.31 -6.56
CA SER A 119 -1.46 -20.17 -5.65
C SER A 119 -1.37 -20.63 -4.21
N HIS A 120 -0.67 -19.85 -3.38
CA HIS A 120 -0.57 -20.07 -1.94
C HIS A 120 -1.03 -18.85 -1.17
N ARG A 121 -1.70 -19.08 -0.03
CA ARG A 121 -2.08 -18.00 0.91
C ARG A 121 -1.25 -18.11 2.17
N SER A 122 0.05 -17.86 2.04
CA SER A 122 1.08 -18.06 3.07
C SER A 122 1.26 -16.92 4.06
N ALA A 123 0.68 -15.74 3.80
CA ALA A 123 0.84 -14.58 4.67
C ALA A 123 0.20 -14.79 6.05
N ALA A 124 0.95 -14.46 7.09
CA ALA A 124 0.53 -14.45 8.49
C ALA A 124 1.08 -13.20 9.20
N TYR A 125 0.39 -12.71 10.23
CA TYR A 125 0.83 -11.61 11.09
C TYR A 125 0.86 -12.05 12.56
N PRO A 126 1.62 -11.35 13.42
CA PRO A 126 1.55 -11.54 14.86
C PRO A 126 0.13 -11.30 15.42
N GLN A 127 -0.21 -11.98 16.51
CA GLN A 127 -1.55 -11.91 17.10
C GLN A 127 -1.99 -10.47 17.45
N TYR A 128 -1.09 -9.65 17.99
CA TYR A 128 -1.42 -8.27 18.37
C TYR A 128 -1.87 -7.40 17.17
N VAL A 129 -1.42 -7.74 15.95
CA VAL A 129 -1.83 -7.09 14.70
C VAL A 129 -3.26 -7.51 14.34
N TYR A 130 -3.60 -8.79 14.50
CA TYR A 130 -4.97 -9.27 14.31
C TYR A 130 -5.95 -8.68 15.32
N ASP A 131 -5.53 -8.55 16.57
CA ASP A 131 -6.34 -7.90 17.60
C ASP A 131 -6.53 -6.40 17.29
N ALA A 132 -5.51 -5.74 16.77
CA ALA A 132 -5.62 -4.36 16.29
C ALA A 132 -6.57 -4.22 15.10
N LEU A 133 -6.55 -5.13 14.11
CA LEU A 133 -7.51 -5.11 12.99
C LEU A 133 -8.96 -5.17 13.48
N LYS A 134 -9.24 -6.08 14.42
CA LYS A 134 -10.59 -6.21 15.00
C LYS A 134 -11.01 -4.94 15.73
N ARG A 135 -10.12 -4.32 16.51
CA ARG A 135 -10.39 -3.04 17.19
C ARG A 135 -10.59 -1.89 16.20
N ASN A 136 -9.75 -1.80 15.17
CA ASN A 136 -9.81 -0.75 14.17
C ASN A 136 -11.12 -0.82 13.38
N ALA A 137 -11.61 -2.02 13.05
CA ALA A 137 -12.85 -2.23 12.30
C ALA A 137 -14.06 -1.45 12.85
N VAL A 138 -14.19 -1.38 14.18
CA VAL A 138 -15.34 -0.75 14.86
C VAL A 138 -15.06 0.67 15.37
N LYS A 139 -13.83 1.17 15.22
CA LYS A 139 -13.41 2.47 15.78
C LYS A 139 -12.88 3.45 14.74
N ALA A 140 -12.19 2.96 13.72
CA ALA A 140 -11.46 3.77 12.76
C ALA A 140 -12.41 4.67 11.98
N GLU A 141 -12.04 5.94 11.83
CA GLU A 141 -12.80 6.93 11.06
C GLU A 141 -11.86 7.71 10.16
N VAL A 142 -12.25 7.93 8.90
CA VAL A 142 -11.52 8.84 7.99
C VAL A 142 -11.71 10.28 8.48
N LEU A 143 -10.62 11.07 8.49
CA LEU A 143 -10.69 12.49 8.82
C LEU A 143 -11.43 13.28 7.73
N PRO A 144 -12.02 14.45 8.06
CA PRO A 144 -12.69 15.29 7.06
C PRO A 144 -11.81 15.56 5.84
N ARG A 145 -12.39 15.42 4.64
CA ARG A 145 -11.69 15.56 3.34
C ARG A 145 -10.63 14.49 3.07
N GLY A 146 -10.67 13.35 3.79
CA GLY A 146 -9.79 12.21 3.51
C GLY A 146 -8.34 12.39 3.98
N THR A 147 -8.03 13.43 4.73
CA THR A 147 -6.65 13.89 5.00
C THR A 147 -5.85 12.96 5.90
N GLY A 148 -6.50 12.02 6.58
CA GLY A 148 -5.93 11.10 7.54
C GLY A 148 -6.97 10.13 8.08
N VAL A 149 -6.59 9.38 9.12
CA VAL A 149 -7.49 8.49 9.86
C VAL A 149 -7.33 8.79 11.36
N LYS A 150 -8.39 8.57 12.13
CA LYS A 150 -8.36 8.62 13.61
C LYS A 150 -8.91 7.32 14.21
N ASN A 151 -8.64 7.13 15.50
CA ASN A 151 -9.10 5.97 16.29
C ASN A 151 -8.61 4.60 15.76
N ALA A 152 -7.50 4.58 15.02
CA ALA A 152 -6.84 3.40 14.51
C ALA A 152 -5.33 3.47 14.78
N ILE A 153 -4.72 2.32 15.05
CA ILE A 153 -3.28 2.19 15.30
C ILE A 153 -2.80 0.78 14.93
N ILE A 154 -1.48 0.54 14.93
CA ILE A 154 -0.79 -0.73 14.67
C ILE A 154 -0.81 -1.21 13.21
N THR A 155 -1.94 -1.10 12.52
CA THR A 155 -2.11 -1.65 11.17
C THR A 155 -3.31 -1.01 10.45
N SER A 156 -3.66 -1.56 9.28
CA SER A 156 -4.73 -1.12 8.41
C SER A 156 -6.00 -0.76 9.21
N PRO A 157 -6.55 0.45 9.00
CA PRO A 157 -7.69 0.94 9.77
C PRO A 157 -9.03 0.30 9.40
N PHE A 158 -9.22 -0.09 8.15
CA PHE A 158 -10.52 -0.53 7.62
C PHE A 158 -10.45 -1.94 7.04
N PRO A 159 -10.29 -3.01 7.85
CA PRO A 159 -10.19 -4.38 7.31
C PRO A 159 -11.40 -4.79 6.45
N ILE A 160 -12.56 -4.15 6.64
CA ILE A 160 -13.76 -4.34 5.81
C ILE A 160 -14.08 -2.98 5.17
N PRO A 161 -13.34 -2.56 4.12
CA PRO A 161 -13.52 -1.23 3.55
C PRO A 161 -14.82 -1.14 2.76
N GLN A 162 -15.52 -0.02 2.91
CA GLN A 162 -16.76 0.35 2.25
C GLN A 162 -16.53 1.34 1.10
N GLU A 163 -15.41 2.09 1.12
CA GLU A 163 -15.10 3.11 0.12
C GLU A 163 -13.65 3.05 -0.37
N GLY A 164 -13.37 3.68 -1.51
CA GLY A 164 -12.04 3.63 -2.14
C GLY A 164 -10.93 4.26 -1.28
N ILE A 165 -11.25 5.35 -0.58
CA ILE A 165 -10.30 6.04 0.29
C ILE A 165 -9.85 5.17 1.48
N GLU A 166 -10.73 4.29 1.97
CA GLU A 166 -10.41 3.36 3.05
C GLU A 166 -9.40 2.30 2.60
N VAL A 167 -9.53 1.82 1.35
CA VAL A 167 -8.54 0.90 0.75
C VAL A 167 -7.18 1.57 0.62
N LEU A 168 -7.15 2.85 0.24
CA LEU A 168 -5.91 3.61 0.19
C LEU A 168 -5.26 3.74 1.57
N TRP A 169 -6.05 4.09 2.59
CA TRP A 169 -5.53 4.16 3.97
C TRP A 169 -5.06 2.81 4.49
N ASN A 170 -5.73 1.71 4.12
CA ASN A 170 -5.24 0.36 4.40
C ASN A 170 -3.89 0.10 3.75
N HIS A 171 -3.70 0.50 2.49
CA HIS A 171 -2.41 0.39 1.82
C HIS A 171 -1.33 1.18 2.58
N THR A 172 -1.59 2.45 2.91
CA THR A 172 -0.62 3.34 3.57
C THR A 172 -0.24 2.86 4.98
N LEU A 173 -1.21 2.35 5.74
CA LEU A 173 -1.06 2.02 7.16
C LEU A 173 -0.98 0.51 7.44
N ARG A 174 -0.81 -0.32 6.39
CA ARG A 174 -0.62 -1.78 6.55
C ARG A 174 0.57 -2.10 7.42
N TYR A 175 0.45 -3.17 8.20
CA TYR A 175 1.57 -3.71 8.97
C TYR A 175 2.70 -4.19 8.04
N ARG A 176 3.93 -3.76 8.33
CA ARG A 176 5.16 -4.08 7.57
C ARG A 176 6.31 -4.49 8.48
N GLY A 177 5.99 -4.92 9.70
CA GLY A 177 6.96 -5.05 10.80
C GLY A 177 7.08 -3.76 11.62
N GLU A 178 7.89 -3.83 12.68
CA GLU A 178 8.18 -2.73 13.59
C GLU A 178 9.31 -1.86 13.06
N GLN A 179 10.34 -2.49 12.48
CA GLN A 179 11.52 -1.87 11.91
C GLN A 179 12.02 -2.72 10.74
N VAL A 180 12.60 -2.08 9.74
CA VAL A 180 13.18 -2.78 8.59
C VAL A 180 14.49 -2.13 8.20
N LYS A 181 15.53 -2.95 7.99
CA LYS A 181 16.81 -2.53 7.44
C LYS A 181 17.19 -3.40 6.26
N PHE A 182 17.46 -2.79 5.11
CA PHE A 182 17.88 -3.51 3.91
C PHE A 182 18.76 -2.65 3.01
N ARG A 183 19.37 -3.29 2.02
CA ARG A 183 20.11 -2.62 0.95
C ARG A 183 19.43 -2.93 -0.37
N SER A 184 19.31 -1.90 -1.21
CA SER A 184 18.77 -2.02 -2.56
C SER A 184 19.73 -1.35 -3.55
N ALA A 185 19.90 -1.96 -4.71
CA ALA A 185 20.65 -1.40 -5.82
C ALA A 185 19.68 -1.00 -6.91
N PHE A 186 19.68 0.28 -7.28
CA PHE A 186 18.94 0.76 -8.44
C PHE A 186 19.86 0.76 -9.66
N ALA A 187 19.36 0.25 -10.78
CA ALA A 187 20.05 0.29 -12.05
C ALA A 187 19.16 0.99 -13.08
N SER A 188 19.74 1.93 -13.81
CA SER A 188 19.15 2.56 -15.00
C SER A 188 19.93 2.08 -16.22
N PRO A 189 19.46 1.03 -16.92
CA PRO A 189 20.17 0.48 -18.07
C PRO A 189 20.13 1.42 -19.28
N ASN A 190 21.29 1.61 -19.90
CA ASN A 190 21.42 2.19 -21.23
C ASN A 190 20.86 1.23 -22.29
N ARG A 191 20.66 1.72 -23.52
CA ARG A 191 20.20 0.89 -24.66
C ARG A 191 21.06 -0.34 -24.92
N ASN A 192 22.35 -0.27 -24.62
CA ASN A 192 23.29 -1.39 -24.77
C ASN A 192 23.36 -2.31 -23.54
N GLY A 193 22.48 -2.10 -22.54
CA GLY A 193 22.42 -2.88 -21.30
C GLY A 193 23.42 -2.48 -20.22
N SER A 194 24.33 -1.53 -20.48
CA SER A 194 25.25 -1.04 -19.45
C SER A 194 24.53 -0.18 -18.41
N PHE A 195 24.91 -0.30 -17.14
CA PHE A 195 24.38 0.52 -16.05
C PHE A 195 25.44 0.74 -14.96
N THR A 196 25.29 1.79 -14.16
CA THR A 196 26.02 1.96 -12.90
C THR A 196 25.04 1.84 -11.75
N PRO A 197 25.15 0.84 -10.87
CA PRO A 197 24.18 0.67 -9.79
C PRO A 197 24.35 1.75 -8.72
N VAL A 198 23.23 2.29 -8.26
CA VAL A 198 23.17 3.15 -7.07
C VAL A 198 22.76 2.29 -5.88
N LEU A 199 23.76 1.87 -5.11
CA LEU A 199 23.54 1.07 -3.89
C LEU A 199 23.11 1.99 -2.75
N THR A 200 21.95 1.72 -2.16
CA THR A 200 21.36 2.51 -1.09
C THR A 200 20.97 1.60 0.07
N GLU A 201 21.35 1.99 1.29
CA GLU A 201 20.87 1.41 2.53
C GLU A 201 19.60 2.14 2.99
N TYR A 202 18.61 1.36 3.43
CA TYR A 202 17.31 1.81 3.92
C TYR A 202 17.13 1.37 5.36
N GLU A 203 16.69 2.28 6.21
CA GLU A 203 16.31 2.04 7.60
C GLU A 203 14.92 2.65 7.82
N TYR A 204 13.94 1.81 8.16
CA TYR A 204 12.59 2.21 8.51
C TYR A 204 12.33 1.92 9.98
N TYR A 205 11.69 2.87 10.65
CA TYR A 205 11.08 2.68 11.96
C TYR A 205 9.58 3.01 11.84
N PHE A 206 8.71 2.04 12.06
CA PHE A 206 7.28 2.20 11.88
C PHE A 206 6.62 2.56 13.22
N ASN A 207 6.64 3.86 13.59
CA ASN A 207 5.98 4.38 14.80
C ASN A 207 4.54 3.87 14.94
N TYR A 208 3.79 3.83 13.84
CA TYR A 208 2.39 3.40 13.82
C TYR A 208 2.21 1.91 14.15
N SER A 209 3.22 1.07 13.94
CA SER A 209 3.12 -0.40 13.99
C SER A 209 3.72 -1.04 15.26
N GLN A 210 4.16 -0.23 16.22
CA GLN A 210 4.73 -0.77 17.47
C GLN A 210 3.64 -1.45 18.32
N PRO A 211 3.94 -2.57 19.01
CA PRO A 211 2.95 -3.31 19.79
C PRO A 211 2.24 -2.49 20.88
N ASP A 212 2.94 -1.51 21.43
CA ASP A 212 2.51 -0.63 22.51
C ASP A 212 2.13 0.79 22.04
N ALA A 213 2.16 1.06 20.73
CA ALA A 213 1.85 2.38 20.20
C ALA A 213 0.39 2.79 20.47
N THR A 214 0.22 4.03 20.93
CA THR A 214 -1.06 4.74 20.94
C THR A 214 -1.09 5.84 19.86
N PRO A 215 -2.28 6.30 19.44
CA PRO A 215 -2.41 7.44 18.53
C PRO A 215 -1.69 8.71 19.03
N GLU A 216 -1.58 8.89 20.34
CA GLU A 216 -0.89 10.01 20.97
C GLU A 216 0.64 9.89 20.82
N ASP A 217 1.20 8.69 21.04
CA ASP A 217 2.66 8.44 21.00
C ASP A 217 3.27 8.75 19.65
N ILE A 218 2.55 8.44 18.56
CA ILE A 218 3.06 8.65 17.20
C ILE A 218 3.15 10.13 16.85
N ASN A 219 2.38 11.01 17.54
CA ASN A 219 2.34 12.45 17.31
C ASN A 219 2.31 12.84 15.81
N ASN A 220 1.36 12.27 15.07
CA ASN A 220 1.21 12.37 13.60
C ASN A 220 2.25 11.64 12.76
N ILE A 221 3.35 11.12 13.30
CA ILE A 221 4.43 10.53 12.51
C ILE A 221 4.19 9.02 12.41
N ILE A 222 3.80 8.53 11.23
CA ILE A 222 3.45 7.11 11.05
C ILE A 222 4.67 6.22 10.83
N PHE A 223 5.72 6.76 10.20
CA PHE A 223 7.02 6.12 10.12
C PHE A 223 8.13 7.13 9.92
N MET A 224 9.34 6.71 10.26
CA MET A 224 10.58 7.40 9.93
C MET A 224 11.39 6.55 8.95
N LEU A 225 11.96 7.21 7.94
CA LEU A 225 12.85 6.61 6.96
C LEU A 225 14.17 7.34 6.97
N ARG A 226 15.27 6.59 7.05
CA ARG A 226 16.61 7.06 6.74
C ARG A 226 17.17 6.27 5.57
N THR A 227 17.71 6.95 4.57
CA THR A 227 18.48 6.34 3.49
C THR A 227 19.91 6.85 3.46
N ARG A 228 20.82 5.99 2.99
CA ARG A 228 22.22 6.33 2.77
C ARG A 228 22.73 5.70 1.48
N VAL A 229 23.18 6.54 0.56
CA VAL A 229 23.84 6.06 -0.67
C VAL A 229 25.23 5.56 -0.32
N LEU A 230 25.52 4.31 -0.70
CA LEU A 230 26.79 3.61 -0.49
C LEU A 230 27.67 3.63 -1.75
N ALA A 231 27.05 3.60 -2.93
CA ALA A 231 27.73 3.65 -4.22
C ALA A 231 26.84 4.31 -5.29
N PRO A 232 27.40 4.87 -6.38
CA PRO A 232 28.84 5.02 -6.66
C PRO A 232 29.49 6.13 -5.83
N SER A 233 30.83 6.20 -5.81
CA SER A 233 31.60 7.14 -4.98
C SER A 233 31.18 8.61 -5.13
N LYS A 234 30.72 9.01 -6.32
CA LYS A 234 30.23 10.37 -6.58
C LYS A 234 29.01 10.75 -5.74
N LEU A 235 28.15 9.78 -5.41
CA LEU A 235 26.91 9.97 -4.65
C LEU A 235 27.01 9.46 -3.21
N ALA A 236 28.02 8.64 -2.91
CA ALA A 236 28.22 8.01 -1.63
C ALA A 236 28.23 9.03 -0.47
N GLY A 237 27.53 8.70 0.61
CA GLY A 237 27.33 9.58 1.76
C GLY A 237 26.13 10.54 1.64
N THR A 238 25.43 10.56 0.50
CA THR A 238 24.13 11.26 0.41
C THR A 238 23.14 10.60 1.37
N LEU A 239 22.47 11.42 2.19
CA LEU A 239 21.47 10.95 3.16
C LEU A 239 20.11 11.56 2.86
N THR A 240 19.05 10.79 3.08
CA THR A 240 17.69 11.31 3.15
C THR A 240 17.06 10.88 4.47
N LEU A 241 16.39 11.80 5.15
CA LEU A 241 15.59 11.55 6.34
C LEU A 241 14.16 11.99 6.04
N VAL A 242 13.18 11.14 6.32
CA VAL A 242 11.75 11.43 6.15
C VAL A 242 11.03 11.07 7.43
N HIS A 243 10.22 12.00 7.94
CA HIS A 243 9.17 11.72 8.91
C HIS A 243 7.84 11.81 8.15
N GLU A 244 7.22 10.67 7.95
CA GLU A 244 5.94 10.58 7.26
C GLU A 244 4.81 10.93 8.19
N THR A 245 3.91 11.82 7.76
CA THR A 245 2.80 12.27 8.59
C THR A 245 1.46 11.62 8.20
N LEU A 246 0.66 11.25 9.20
CA LEU A 246 -0.68 10.69 9.04
C LEU A 246 -1.64 11.70 8.43
N ASP A 247 -1.74 12.87 9.06
CA ASP A 247 -2.52 14.00 8.57
C ASP A 247 -1.58 15.10 8.07
N GLN A 248 -1.45 15.19 6.75
CA GLN A 248 -0.58 16.17 6.11
C GLN A 248 -1.12 17.61 6.17
N VAL A 249 -2.42 17.79 6.44
CA VAL A 249 -3.02 19.11 6.69
C VAL A 249 -2.64 19.61 8.09
N ARG A 250 -2.62 18.72 9.09
CA ARG A 250 -2.16 19.05 10.44
C ARG A 250 -0.66 19.36 10.50
N SER A 251 0.14 18.54 9.84
CA SER A 251 1.58 18.81 9.66
C SER A 251 2.05 18.20 8.35
N PRO A 252 2.66 18.99 7.45
CA PRO A 252 3.22 18.44 6.23
C PRO A 252 4.34 17.44 6.54
N ARG A 253 4.62 16.57 5.57
CA ARG A 253 5.79 15.69 5.58
C ARG A 253 7.05 16.49 5.90
N LYS A 254 7.89 15.94 6.76
CA LYS A 254 9.19 16.54 7.09
C LYS A 254 10.28 15.69 6.48
N ALA A 255 10.93 16.22 5.46
CA ALA A 255 12.01 15.54 4.78
C ALA A 255 13.24 16.43 4.65
N TRP A 256 14.40 15.83 4.80
CA TRP A 256 15.70 16.46 4.68
C TRP A 256 16.60 15.62 3.80
N ARG A 257 17.45 16.30 3.02
CA ARG A 257 18.44 15.66 2.18
C ARG A 257 19.79 16.29 2.39
N TYR A 258 20.77 15.49 2.75
CA TYR A 258 22.17 15.87 2.76
C TYR A 258 22.81 15.43 1.45
N GLN A 259 23.34 16.38 0.68
CA GLN A 259 24.06 16.06 -0.56
C GLN A 259 25.55 16.02 -0.29
N ALA A 260 26.18 14.86 -0.50
CA ALA A 260 27.59 14.65 -0.17
C ALA A 260 28.53 15.60 -0.93
N GLY A 261 28.28 15.84 -2.21
CA GLY A 261 29.10 16.72 -3.05
C GLY A 261 29.05 18.19 -2.62
N GLU A 262 27.90 18.68 -2.15
CA GLU A 262 27.75 20.07 -1.69
C GLU A 262 28.01 20.24 -0.19
N ARG A 263 28.03 19.14 0.57
CA ARG A 263 28.06 19.11 2.04
C ARG A 263 26.96 19.95 2.70
N ARG A 264 25.80 20.05 2.05
CA ARG A 264 24.66 20.85 2.52
C ARG A 264 23.47 19.96 2.85
N LEU A 265 22.83 20.27 3.98
CA LEU A 265 21.52 19.75 4.36
C LEU A 265 20.44 20.71 3.86
N ARG A 266 19.46 20.21 3.12
CA ARG A 266 18.31 20.99 2.63
C ARG A 266 17.01 20.32 3.05
N ARG A 267 16.00 21.12 3.39
CA ARG A 267 14.63 20.62 3.57
C ARG A 267 14.04 20.32 2.19
N SER A 268 13.40 19.17 2.03
CA SER A 268 12.83 18.70 0.77
C SER A 268 11.38 18.26 0.99
N PRO A 269 10.47 19.19 1.33
CA PRO A 269 9.10 18.85 1.70
C PRO A 269 8.28 18.26 0.54
N GLN A 270 8.72 18.49 -0.70
CA GLN A 270 8.05 18.05 -1.93
C GLN A 270 8.38 16.61 -2.33
N LEU A 271 9.01 15.78 -1.51
CA LEU A 271 9.36 14.40 -1.89
C LEU A 271 8.12 13.49 -1.98
N ALA A 272 7.07 13.85 -2.72
CA ALA A 272 5.78 13.16 -2.83
C ALA A 272 5.29 13.14 -4.29
N TYR A 273 4.27 12.33 -4.57
CA TYR A 273 3.61 12.24 -5.89
C TYR A 273 4.62 11.96 -7.03
N GLU A 274 4.50 12.73 -8.11
CA GLU A 274 5.30 12.67 -9.34
C GLU A 274 6.72 13.25 -9.20
N THR A 275 7.15 13.61 -7.99
CA THR A 275 8.49 14.19 -7.82
C THR A 275 9.55 13.18 -8.25
N ASP A 276 10.44 13.61 -9.15
CA ASP A 276 11.53 12.77 -9.63
C ASP A 276 12.49 12.40 -8.49
N LEU A 277 12.97 11.15 -8.55
CA LEU A 277 14.02 10.66 -7.67
C LEU A 277 15.39 10.75 -8.38
N PRO A 278 16.32 11.62 -7.95
CA PRO A 278 17.60 11.77 -8.64
C PRO A 278 18.52 10.53 -8.56
N ASN A 279 18.21 9.58 -7.67
CA ASN A 279 18.93 8.31 -7.56
C ASN A 279 18.46 7.24 -8.56
N SER A 280 17.46 7.55 -9.39
CA SER A 280 17.00 6.70 -10.51
C SER A 280 17.15 7.41 -11.86
N GLU A 281 18.13 8.32 -11.99
CA GLU A 281 18.31 9.16 -13.19
C GLU A 281 17.02 9.90 -13.61
N SER A 282 16.14 10.21 -12.64
CA SER A 282 14.81 10.77 -12.88
C SER A 282 13.92 9.94 -13.82
N GLN A 283 14.21 8.65 -14.01
CA GLN A 283 13.36 7.75 -14.80
C GLN A 283 12.13 7.24 -14.04
N ARG A 284 12.04 7.57 -12.75
CA ARG A 284 11.01 7.10 -11.84
C ARG A 284 10.61 8.20 -10.87
N THR A 285 9.31 8.30 -10.65
CA THR A 285 8.67 9.18 -9.68
C THR A 285 8.60 8.51 -8.29
N VAL A 286 8.36 9.31 -7.24
CA VAL A 286 8.27 8.79 -5.85
C VAL A 286 7.09 7.80 -5.71
N ASP A 287 5.94 8.11 -6.29
CA ASP A 287 4.71 7.31 -6.21
C ASP A 287 4.78 5.95 -6.94
N GLN A 288 5.72 5.75 -7.86
CA GLN A 288 5.98 4.43 -8.43
C GLN A 288 6.51 3.42 -7.39
N LEU A 289 7.06 3.90 -6.26
CA LEU A 289 7.37 3.04 -5.12
C LEU A 289 6.09 2.76 -4.34
N ASP A 290 5.76 1.49 -4.15
CA ASP A 290 4.51 1.05 -3.50
C ASP A 290 3.21 1.52 -4.22
N MET A 291 3.30 1.98 -5.49
CA MET A 291 2.19 2.42 -6.35
C MET A 291 1.46 3.73 -5.93
N TYR A 292 1.73 4.28 -4.75
CA TYR A 292 1.15 5.55 -4.34
C TYR A 292 1.99 6.24 -3.26
N ASN A 293 2.13 7.57 -3.35
CA ASN A 293 2.79 8.37 -2.34
C ASN A 293 2.27 9.81 -2.28
N GLY A 294 1.87 10.27 -1.10
CA GLY A 294 1.41 11.64 -0.87
C GLY A 294 0.10 11.69 -0.08
N ALA A 295 -0.51 12.87 0.00
CA ALA A 295 -1.85 13.02 0.54
C ALA A 295 -2.90 12.65 -0.52
N PRO A 296 -4.07 12.11 -0.15
CA PRO A 296 -5.09 11.65 -1.09
C PRO A 296 -5.92 12.78 -1.69
N ASP A 297 -5.25 13.75 -2.29
CA ASP A 297 -5.83 15.00 -2.81
C ASP A 297 -5.70 15.19 -4.33
N GLN A 298 -5.04 14.27 -5.04
CA GLN A 298 -4.86 14.31 -6.50
C GLN A 298 -5.89 13.47 -7.27
N TYR A 299 -6.61 12.57 -6.59
CA TYR A 299 -7.47 11.57 -7.25
C TYR A 299 -8.78 11.34 -6.49
N GLU A 300 -9.81 10.99 -7.24
CA GLU A 300 -11.04 10.42 -6.70
C GLU A 300 -10.94 8.89 -6.63
N TRP A 301 -11.26 8.30 -5.47
CA TRP A 301 -11.08 6.88 -5.23
C TRP A 301 -12.41 6.14 -5.23
N THR A 302 -12.61 5.23 -6.18
CA THR A 302 -13.80 4.38 -6.27
C THR A 302 -13.45 2.93 -5.98
N LEU A 303 -14.18 2.29 -5.06
CA LEU A 303 -14.06 0.86 -4.79
C LEU A 303 -14.89 0.05 -5.80
N LEU A 304 -14.21 -0.59 -6.76
CA LEU A 304 -14.86 -1.39 -7.81
C LEU A 304 -15.17 -2.84 -7.40
N GLY A 305 -14.73 -3.25 -6.21
CA GLY A 305 -14.86 -4.61 -5.71
C GLY A 305 -13.59 -5.45 -5.90
N LYS A 306 -13.75 -6.78 -5.88
CA LYS A 306 -12.66 -7.75 -5.91
C LYS A 306 -12.53 -8.36 -7.30
N ARG A 307 -11.30 -8.60 -7.73
CA ARG A 307 -10.98 -9.28 -8.99
C ARG A 307 -9.81 -10.23 -8.79
N GLU A 308 -9.93 -11.42 -9.36
CA GLU A 308 -8.83 -12.37 -9.48
C GLU A 308 -7.90 -11.95 -10.61
N VAL A 309 -6.60 -11.84 -10.32
CA VAL A 309 -5.59 -11.48 -11.32
C VAL A 309 -4.37 -12.37 -11.17
N TYR A 310 -3.68 -12.64 -12.28
CA TYR A 310 -2.37 -13.28 -12.22
C TYR A 310 -1.33 -12.26 -11.75
N ILE A 311 -0.49 -12.67 -10.81
CA ILE A 311 0.64 -11.87 -10.32
C ILE A 311 1.88 -12.34 -11.11
N PRO A 312 2.62 -11.41 -11.73
CA PRO A 312 3.74 -11.73 -12.62
C PRO A 312 4.98 -12.22 -11.87
#